data_AF-A0A970W0T7-F1
#
_entry.id   AF-A0A970W0T7-F1
#
_cell.length_a   1.000
_cell.length_b   1.000
_cell.length_c   1.000
_cell.angle_alpha   90.00
_cell.angle_beta   90.00
_cell.angle_gamma   90.00
#
_symmetry.space_group_name_H-M   'P 1'
#
loop_
_entity.id
_entity.type
_entity.pdbx_description
1 polymer ?
#
loop_
_entity_poly.entity_id
_entity_poly.type
_entity_poly.pdbx_seq_one_letter_code
_entity_poly.pdbx_strand_id
1 'polypeptide(L)'
;MKITDLKTFVVGNPWKNWIFVKLYTDEGITGLGEATGGLATKPHLGDLEELARLVIGADPAHPDALWRKMYKARFLTPVLAMAGIELACWDILGKSLGVPVWQLLGG
;
A
#
# COMPACT_ATOMS: atom_id res chain seq x y z
N MET A 1 -14.05 -7.12 -4.90
CA MET A 1 -13.23 -6.76 -3.72
C MET A 1 -13.11 -5.27 -3.56
N LYS A 2 -13.23 -4.78 -2.32
CA LYS A 2 -13.03 -3.38 -1.95
C LYS A 2 -12.16 -3.29 -0.71
N ILE A 3 -11.28 -2.30 -0.68
CA ILE A 3 -10.48 -1.99 0.51
C ILE A 3 -11.40 -1.34 1.56
N THR A 4 -11.41 -1.89 2.77
CA THR A 4 -12.24 -1.45 3.89
C THR A 4 -11.45 -0.67 4.94
N ASP A 5 -10.16 -0.95 5.09
CA ASP A 5 -9.29 -0.28 6.06
C ASP A 5 -7.83 -0.24 5.61
N LEU A 6 -7.09 0.77 6.07
CA LEU A 6 -5.65 0.93 5.90
C LEU A 6 -5.04 1.18 7.27
N LYS A 7 -4.24 0.22 7.76
CA LYS A 7 -3.50 0.35 9.02
C LYS A 7 -2.02 0.48 8.77
N THR A 8 -1.38 1.32 9.56
CA THR A 8 0.07 1.55 9.53
C THR A 8 0.70 0.97 10.79
N PHE A 9 1.85 0.32 10.63
CA PHE A 9 2.62 -0.27 11.72
C PHE A 9 4.04 0.28 11.67
N VAL A 10 4.44 0.95 12.74
CA VAL A 10 5.82 1.42 12.92
C VAL A 10 6.55 0.38 13.76
N VAL A 11 7.59 -0.23 13.18
CA VAL A 11 8.43 -1.21 13.87
C VAL A 11 9.80 -0.58 14.12
N GLY A 12 10.14 -0.43 15.40
CA GLY A 12 11.42 0.15 15.81
C GLY A 12 12.58 -0.78 15.49
N ASN A 13 13.68 -0.21 14.99
CA ASN A 13 14.96 -0.87 14.76
C ASN A 13 16.10 0.11 15.11
N PRO A 14 17.28 -0.33 15.59
CA PRO A 14 18.23 0.55 16.29
C PRO A 14 18.75 1.75 15.48
N TRP A 15 18.70 1.70 14.15
CA TRP A 15 19.19 2.76 13.26
C TRP A 15 18.11 3.44 12.43
N LYS A 16 16.87 2.92 12.39
CA LYS A 16 15.70 3.53 11.71
C LYS A 16 14.42 2.81 12.07
N ASN A 17 13.27 3.44 11.84
CA ASN A 17 11.98 2.75 11.88
C ASN A 17 11.66 2.08 10.54
N TRP A 18 11.03 0.92 10.59
CA TRP A 18 10.31 0.35 9.46
C TRP A 18 8.85 0.77 9.50
N ILE A 19 8.25 0.95 8.32
CA ILE A 19 6.85 1.33 8.19
C ILE A 19 6.17 0.29 7.32
N PHE A 20 5.25 -0.47 7.90
CA PHE A 20 4.42 -1.40 7.16
C PHE A 20 3.01 -0.84 7.01
N VAL A 21 2.41 -1.12 5.86
CA VAL A 21 1.04 -0.79 5.53
C VAL A 21 0.28 -2.09 5.37
N LYS A 22 -0.84 -2.23 6.07
CA LYS A 22 -1.75 -3.36 5.88
C LYS A 22 -3.10 -2.88 5.37
N LEU A 23 -3.50 -3.41 4.24
CA LEU A 23 -4.83 -3.18 3.65
C LEU A 23 -5.75 -4.34 4.03
N TYR A 24 -6.98 -4.02 4.38
CA TYR A 24 -8.05 -4.96 4.67
C TYR A 24 -9.11 -4.85 3.60
N THR A 25 -9.75 -5.97 3.23
CA THR A 25 -10.82 -5.98 2.23
C THR A 25 -12.14 -6.49 2.79
N ASP A 26 -13.22 -6.22 2.06
CA ASP A 26 -14.57 -6.73 2.34
C ASP A 26 -14.70 -8.26 2.19
N GLU A 27 -13.76 -8.88 1.47
CA GLU A 27 -13.68 -10.33 1.27
C GLU A 27 -12.76 -11.03 2.29
N GLY A 28 -12.24 -10.30 3.28
CA GLY A 28 -11.39 -10.85 4.35
C GLY A 28 -9.93 -11.12 3.94
N ILE A 29 -9.54 -10.78 2.71
CA ILE A 29 -8.15 -10.88 2.25
C ILE A 29 -7.38 -9.63 2.71
N THR A 30 -6.14 -9.82 3.13
CA THR A 30 -5.28 -8.70 3.57
C THR A 30 -3.98 -8.66 2.80
N GLY A 31 -3.54 -7.44 2.49
CA GLY A 31 -2.29 -7.15 1.82
C GLY A 31 -1.31 -6.45 2.73
N LEU A 32 -0.03 -6.78 2.62
CA LEU A 32 1.06 -6.16 3.32
C LEU A 32 2.00 -5.48 2.32
N GLY A 33 2.37 -4.25 2.61
CA GLY A 33 3.41 -3.52 1.88
C GLY A 33 4.30 -2.72 2.83
N GLU A 34 5.42 -2.24 2.31
CA GLU A 34 6.41 -1.49 3.07
C GLU A 34 6.56 -0.06 2.52
N ALA A 35 6.57 0.94 3.40
CA ALA A 35 6.70 2.36 3.10
C ALA A 35 7.91 3.01 3.81
N THR A 36 8.92 2.21 4.18
CA THR A 36 10.11 2.66 4.91
C THR A 36 10.95 3.67 4.11
N GLY A 37 11.10 4.90 4.61
CA GLY A 37 11.89 5.97 3.99
C GLY A 37 13.10 6.46 4.77
N GLY A 38 13.80 5.57 5.47
CA GLY A 38 14.92 5.98 6.34
C GLY A 38 14.42 6.77 7.56
N LEU A 39 14.91 8.00 7.75
CA LEU A 39 14.56 8.85 8.90
C LEU A 39 13.25 9.64 8.72
N ALA A 40 12.52 9.43 7.63
CA ALA A 40 11.28 10.14 7.31
C ALA A 40 10.00 9.47 7.87
N THR A 41 10.05 8.91 9.09
CA THR A 41 8.88 8.18 9.65
C THR A 41 7.62 9.02 9.72
N LYS A 42 7.68 10.21 10.35
CA LYS A 42 6.49 11.04 10.55
C LYS A 42 5.88 11.56 9.25
N PRO A 43 6.67 12.11 8.29
CA PRO A 43 6.12 12.50 6.99
C PRO A 43 5.42 11.35 6.27
N HIS A 44 5.97 10.14 6.31
CA HIS A 44 5.40 8.99 5.62
C HIS A 44 4.08 8.53 6.26
N LEU A 45 3.97 8.61 7.59
CA LEU A 45 2.70 8.34 8.27
C LEU A 45 1.62 9.36 7.87
N GLY A 46 1.98 10.65 7.80
CA GLY A 46 1.06 11.69 7.32
C GLY A 46 0.64 11.49 5.86
N ASP A 47 1.57 11.09 5.00
CA ASP A 47 1.25 10.74 3.61
C ASP A 47 0.28 9.56 3.53
N LEU A 48 0.46 8.51 4.34
CA LEU A 48 -0.43 7.35 4.39
C LEU A 48 -1.83 7.72 4.86
N GLU A 49 -1.94 8.57 5.88
CA GLU A 49 -3.21 9.08 6.40
C GLU A 49 -3.97 9.89 5.34
N GLU A 50 -3.28 10.82 4.67
CA GLU A 50 -3.87 11.65 3.60
C GLU A 50 -4.27 10.83 2.36
N LEU A 51 -3.50 9.77 2.05
CA LEU A 51 -3.80 8.87 0.92
C LEU A 51 -4.92 7.88 1.24
N ALA A 52 -5.18 7.54 2.51
CA ALA A 52 -6.19 6.57 2.90
C ALA A 52 -7.58 6.90 2.30
N ARG A 53 -7.98 8.17 2.25
CA ARG A 53 -9.26 8.60 1.64
C ARG A 53 -9.41 8.26 0.15
N LEU A 54 -8.29 8.08 -0.57
CA LEU A 54 -8.30 7.68 -1.98
C LEU A 54 -8.32 6.16 -2.15
N VAL A 55 -7.86 5.44 -1.13
CA VAL A 55 -7.64 3.98 -1.10
C VAL A 55 -8.86 3.24 -0.57
N ILE A 56 -9.48 3.73 0.51
CA ILE A 56 -10.70 3.11 1.06
C ILE A 56 -11.82 3.14 0.00
N GLY A 57 -12.46 1.99 -0.19
CA GLY A 57 -13.48 1.75 -1.21
C GLY A 57 -12.95 1.44 -2.61
N ALA A 58 -11.64 1.55 -2.85
CA ALA A 58 -11.04 1.17 -4.13
C ALA A 58 -10.92 -0.36 -4.26
N ASP A 59 -10.91 -0.84 -5.50
CA ASP A 59 -10.66 -2.24 -5.84
C ASP A 59 -9.14 -2.50 -5.90
N PRO A 60 -8.58 -3.37 -5.04
CA PRO A 60 -7.15 -3.67 -5.01
C PRO A 60 -6.67 -4.49 -6.22
N ALA A 61 -7.56 -5.05 -7.05
CA ALA A 61 -7.19 -5.83 -8.24
C ALA A 61 -6.57 -4.98 -9.37
N HIS A 62 -6.56 -3.65 -9.22
CA HIS A 62 -6.03 -2.71 -10.21
C HIS A 62 -4.94 -1.79 -9.62
N PRO A 63 -3.79 -2.34 -9.19
CA PRO A 63 -2.73 -1.59 -8.49
C PRO A 63 -2.26 -0.38 -9.29
N ASP A 64 -2.02 -0.49 -10.60
CA ASP A 64 -1.61 0.62 -11.46
C ASP A 64 -2.62 1.76 -11.53
N ALA A 65 -3.92 1.43 -11.52
CA ALA A 65 -4.98 2.44 -11.56
C ALA A 65 -5.01 3.23 -10.24
N LEU A 66 -4.86 2.54 -9.11
CA LEU A 66 -4.78 3.17 -7.80
C LEU A 66 -3.50 4.00 -7.65
N TRP A 67 -2.36 3.50 -8.11
CA TRP A 67 -1.10 4.24 -8.17
C TRP A 67 -1.27 5.56 -8.93
N ARG A 68 -1.81 5.51 -10.16
CA ARG A 68 -2.04 6.70 -10.98
C ARG A 68 -3.00 7.69 -10.32
N LYS A 69 -4.02 7.22 -9.61
CA LYS A 69 -4.95 8.06 -8.84
C LYS A 69 -4.21 8.80 -7.73
N MET A 70 -3.40 8.10 -6.93
CA MET A 70 -2.59 8.70 -5.87
C MET A 70 -1.54 9.68 -6.43
N TYR A 71 -0.86 9.29 -7.52
CA TYR A 71 0.17 10.11 -8.16
C TYR A 71 -0.39 11.46 -8.64
N LYS A 72 -1.57 11.45 -9.27
CA LYS A 72 -2.26 12.68 -9.67
C LYS A 72 -2.66 13.52 -8.47
N ALA A 73 -3.18 12.90 -7.41
CA ALA A 73 -3.55 13.62 -6.18
C ALA A 73 -2.34 14.24 -5.46
N ARG A 74 -1.15 13.65 -5.63
CA ARG A 74 0.14 14.18 -5.15
C ARG A 74 0.81 15.12 -6.14
N PHE A 75 0.06 15.69 -7.07
CA PHE A 75 0.58 16.62 -8.06
C PHE A 75 1.81 16.07 -8.81
N LEU A 76 1.70 14.82 -9.25
CA LEU A 76 2.75 14.11 -10.00
C LEU A 76 4.07 13.94 -9.22
N THR A 77 4.00 13.91 -7.89
CA THR A 77 5.15 13.63 -7.03
C THR A 77 5.02 12.25 -6.40
N PRO A 78 5.92 11.29 -6.70
CA PRO A 78 5.88 9.98 -6.09
C PRO A 78 6.39 10.05 -4.65
N VAL A 79 5.77 9.28 -3.75
CA VAL A 79 6.19 9.14 -2.35
C VAL A 79 6.15 7.68 -1.92
N LEU A 80 6.97 7.27 -0.95
CA LEU A 80 7.04 5.86 -0.54
C LEU A 80 5.73 5.33 0.07
N ALA A 81 4.88 6.20 0.62
CA ALA A 81 3.54 5.82 1.05
C ALA A 81 2.74 5.17 -0.09
N MET A 82 2.85 5.69 -1.31
CA MET A 82 2.19 5.12 -2.49
C MET A 82 2.72 3.72 -2.81
N ALA A 83 4.03 3.50 -2.67
CA ALA A 83 4.66 2.21 -2.93
C ALA A 83 4.21 1.16 -1.91
N GLY A 84 4.15 1.53 -0.62
CA GLY A 84 3.62 0.63 0.41
C GLY A 84 2.17 0.23 0.17
N ILE A 85 1.32 1.14 -0.33
CA ILE A 85 -0.06 0.84 -0.68
C ILE A 85 -0.12 -0.07 -1.92
N GLU A 86 0.63 0.23 -2.97
CA GLU A 86 0.65 -0.56 -4.20
C GLU A 86 1.15 -2.00 -3.98
N LEU A 87 2.23 -2.16 -3.21
CA LEU A 87 2.74 -3.49 -2.83
C LEU A 87 1.68 -4.29 -2.07
N ALA A 88 0.93 -3.66 -1.16
CA ALA A 88 -0.17 -4.33 -0.46
C ALA A 88 -1.30 -4.74 -1.42
N CYS A 89 -1.58 -3.97 -2.47
CA CYS A 89 -2.52 -4.38 -3.52
C CYS A 89 -2.02 -5.59 -4.30
N TRP A 90 -0.73 -5.64 -4.68
CA TRP A 90 -0.14 -6.81 -5.33
C TRP A 90 -0.19 -8.06 -4.46
N ASP A 91 0.08 -7.92 -3.16
CA ASP A 91 -0.04 -9.02 -2.20
C ASP A 91 -1.49 -9.52 -2.08
N ILE A 92 -2.48 -8.61 -2.05
CA ILE A 92 -3.90 -8.98 -2.12
C ILE A 92 -4.21 -9.75 -3.39
N LEU A 93 -3.78 -9.24 -4.54
CA LEU A 93 -4.10 -9.83 -5.85
C LEU A 93 -3.49 -11.23 -6.01
N GLY A 94 -2.25 -11.43 -5.56
CA GLY A 94 -1.62 -12.75 -5.53
C GLY A 94 -2.40 -13.72 -4.63
N LYS A 95 -2.76 -13.29 -3.42
CA LYS A 95 -3.57 -14.09 -2.48
C LYS A 95 -4.96 -14.41 -3.00
N SER A 96 -5.63 -13.46 -3.66
CA SER A 96 -6.98 -13.66 -4.20
C SER A 96 -7.00 -14.63 -5.36
N LEU A 97 -5.92 -14.67 -6.15
CA LEU A 97 -5.76 -15.56 -7.30
C LEU A 97 -5.06 -16.88 -6.94
N GLY A 98 -4.57 -17.04 -5.71
CA GLY A 98 -3.84 -18.22 -5.27
C GLY A 98 -2.47 -18.41 -5.95
N VAL A 99 -1.86 -17.32 -6.42
CA VAL A 99 -0.57 -17.34 -7.13
C VAL A 99 0.45 -16.42 -6.47
N PRO A 100 1.75 -16.73 -6.55
CA PRO A 100 2.79 -15.81 -6.10
C PRO A 100 2.86 -14.58 -7.03
N VAL A 101 3.22 -13.42 -6.47
CA VAL A 101 3.23 -12.13 -7.18
C VAL A 101 4.07 -12.16 -8.46
N TRP A 102 5.19 -12.89 -8.49
CA TRP A 102 6.05 -12.96 -9.69
C TRP A 102 5.31 -13.50 -10.93
N GLN A 103 4.33 -14.39 -10.76
CA GLN A 103 3.52 -14.89 -11.88
C GLN A 103 2.66 -13.79 -12.49
N LEU A 104 2.22 -12.83 -11.67
CA LEU A 104 1.43 -11.69 -12.12
C LEU A 104 2.27 -10.67 -12.91
N LEU A 105 3.59 -10.74 -12.80
CA LEU A 105 4.55 -9.81 -13.43
C LEU A 105 5.15 -10.34 -14.74
N GLY A 106 4.60 -11.42 -15.30
CA GLY A 106 4.99 -11.95 -16.60
C GLY A 106 5.45 -13.41 -16.63
N GLY A 107 5.54 -14.07 -15.46
CA GLY A 107 5.95 -15.47 -15.35
C GLY A 107 7.45 -15.66 -15.16
#